data_AF-R5BH80-F1
#
_entry.id   AF-R5BH80-F1
#
_cell.length_a   1.000
_cell.length_b   1.000
_cell.length_c   1.000
_cell.angle_alpha   90.00
_cell.angle_beta   90.00
_cell.angle_gamma   90.00
#
_symmetry.space_group_name_H-M   'P 1'
#
loop_
_entity.id
_entity.type
_entity.pdbx_description
1 polymer ?
#
loop_
_entity_poly.entity_id
_entity_poly.type
_entity_poly.pdbx_seq_one_letter_code
_entity_poly.pdbx_strand_id
1 'polypeptide(L)'
;MDPIINPWLIYLAELANWVKLAGFMAAGIVLLGASIEYMDAEQERVAARVLRRDLPTDAPYKLKFKISLAFLILWIVVPSTDTVYKMIAAHYITPDAVDNLGHVFQSILKAIKEVR
;
A
#
# COMPACT_ATOMS: atom_id res chain seq x y z
N MET A 1 7.85 -24.27 -20.41
CA MET A 1 6.43 -23.89 -20.30
C MET A 1 6.42 -22.57 -19.58
N ASP A 2 6.02 -21.50 -20.25
CA ASP A 2 5.93 -20.20 -19.61
C ASP A 2 4.70 -20.20 -18.69
N PRO A 3 4.84 -19.70 -17.46
CA PRO A 3 3.75 -19.74 -16.49
C PRO A 3 2.57 -18.90 -16.98
N ILE A 4 1.36 -19.45 -16.86
CA ILE A 4 0.09 -18.82 -17.27
C ILE A 4 -0.11 -17.49 -16.53
N ILE A 5 0.35 -17.39 -15.29
CA ILE A 5 0.37 -16.16 -14.48
C ILE A 5 1.81 -15.76 -14.24
N ASN A 6 2.15 -14.51 -14.54
CA ASN A 6 3.49 -13.97 -14.28
C ASN A 6 3.81 -14.03 -12.77
N PRO A 7 4.88 -14.73 -12.34
CA PRO A 7 5.26 -14.85 -10.93
C PRO A 7 5.47 -13.50 -10.23
N TRP A 8 5.92 -12.48 -10.96
CA TRP A 8 6.12 -11.13 -10.42
C TRP A 8 4.82 -10.48 -9.92
N LEU A 9 3.67 -10.84 -10.48
CA LEU A 9 2.36 -10.33 -10.04
C LEU A 9 1.97 -10.88 -8.66
N ILE A 10 2.36 -12.12 -8.37
CA ILE A 10 2.14 -12.76 -7.06
C ILE A 10 3.00 -12.04 -6.01
N TYR A 11 4.28 -11.79 -6.31
CA TYR A 11 5.15 -11.01 -5.45
C TYR A 11 4.62 -9.59 -5.20
N LEU A 12 4.12 -8.92 -6.24
CA LEU A 12 3.54 -7.58 -6.12
C LEU A 12 2.30 -7.57 -5.22
N ALA A 13 1.46 -8.62 -5.31
CA ALA A 13 0.27 -8.76 -4.48
C ALA A 13 0.61 -8.91 -2.99
N GLU A 14 1.62 -9.71 -2.66
CA GLU A 14 2.09 -9.87 -1.27
C GLU A 14 2.80 -8.59 -0.76
N LEU A 15 3.61 -7.97 -1.61
CA LEU A 15 4.31 -6.73 -1.29
C LEU A 15 3.32 -5.59 -0.98
N ALA A 16 2.18 -5.52 -1.66
CA ALA A 16 1.17 -4.50 -1.42
C ALA A 16 0.68 -4.50 0.04
N ASN A 17 0.48 -5.66 0.65
CA ASN A 17 0.04 -5.75 2.04
C ASN A 17 1.15 -5.37 3.03
N TRP A 18 2.40 -5.74 2.74
CA TRP A 18 3.56 -5.27 3.50
C TRP A 18 3.73 -3.76 3.44
N VAL A 19 3.56 -3.16 2.25
CA VAL A 19 3.60 -1.70 2.06
C VAL A 19 2.47 -1.01 2.80
N LYS A 20 1.25 -1.58 2.80
CA LYS A 20 0.15 -1.06 3.62
C LYS A 20 0.51 -1.10 5.11
N LEU A 21 0.92 -2.25 5.62
CA LEU A 21 1.26 -2.38 7.04
C LEU A 21 2.39 -1.40 7.43
N ALA A 22 3.46 -1.35 6.64
CA ALA A 22 4.59 -0.45 6.86
C ALA A 22 4.16 1.02 6.80
N GLY A 23 3.34 1.40 5.83
CA GLY A 23 2.82 2.76 5.68
C GLY A 23 1.95 3.18 6.87
N PHE A 24 1.08 2.29 7.35
CA PHE A 24 0.25 2.54 8.53
C PHE A 24 1.09 2.70 9.80
N MET A 25 2.05 1.80 10.01
CA MET A 25 2.96 1.87 11.16
C MET A 25 3.81 3.15 11.14
N ALA A 26 4.36 3.50 9.97
CA ALA A 26 5.12 4.73 9.77
C ALA A 26 4.26 5.97 10.04
N ALA A 27 3.02 5.99 9.53
CA ALA A 27 2.07 7.07 9.82
C ALA A 27 1.83 7.24 11.32
N GLY A 28 1.62 6.14 12.05
CA GLY A 28 1.41 6.13 13.48
C GLY A 28 2.62 6.66 14.26
N ILE A 29 3.82 6.17 13.95
CA ILE A 29 5.06 6.63 14.61
C ILE A 29 5.28 8.12 14.41
N VAL A 30 5.12 8.62 13.18
CA VAL A 30 5.28 10.04 12.87
C VAL A 30 4.21 10.88 13.58
N LEU A 31 2.97 10.39 13.66
CA LEU A 31 1.88 11.08 14.34
C LEU A 31 2.11 11.19 15.84
N LEU A 32 2.59 10.11 16.48
CA LEU A 32 2.93 10.10 17.90
C LEU A 32 4.05 11.10 18.19
N GLY A 33 5.12 11.09 17.38
CA GLY A 33 6.20 12.08 17.50
C GLY A 33 5.71 13.52 17.32
N ALA A 34 4.83 13.77 16.36
CA ALA A 34 4.24 15.10 16.15
C ALA A 34 3.35 15.52 17.34
N SER A 35 2.65 14.58 17.97
CA SER A 35 1.79 14.86 19.13
C SER A 35 2.61 15.25 20.35
N ILE A 36 3.74 14.57 20.60
CA ILE A 36 4.66 14.92 21.70
C ILE A 36 5.22 16.33 21.49
N GLU A 37 5.76 16.62 20.30
CA GLU A 37 6.29 17.96 19.99
C GLU A 37 5.21 19.06 20.06
N TYR A 38 3.96 18.73 19.73
CA TYR A 38 2.85 19.66 19.90
C TYR A 38 2.57 19.96 21.37
N MET A 39 2.58 18.95 22.24
CA MET A 39 2.39 19.12 23.67
C MET A 39 3.51 19.98 24.28
N ASP A 40 4.76 19.69 23.92
CA ASP A 40 5.92 20.47 24.39
C ASP A 40 5.83 21.94 23.93
N ALA A 41 5.53 22.17 22.65
CA ALA A 41 5.38 23.52 22.11
C ALA A 41 4.22 24.30 22.76
N GLU A 42 3.11 23.63 23.07
CA GLU A 42 1.99 24.29 23.75
C GLU A 42 2.34 24.63 25.21
N GLN A 43 3.06 23.74 25.90
CA GLN A 43 3.55 24.00 27.25
C GLN A 43 4.51 25.21 27.28
N GLU A 44 5.43 25.30 26.32
CA GLU A 44 6.32 26.46 26.18
C GLU A 44 5.54 27.76 25.88
N ARG A 45 4.51 27.71 25.02
CA ARG A 45 3.66 28.88 24.74
C ARG A 45 2.89 29.36 25.94
N VAL A 46 2.43 28.45 26.80
CA VAL A 46 1.79 28.80 28.08
C VAL A 46 2.81 29.48 28.99
N ALA A 47 4.02 28.92 29.12
CA ALA A 47 5.08 29.50 29.94
C ALA A 47 5.52 30.90 29.44
N ALA A 48 5.69 31.07 28.13
CA ALA A 48 6.06 32.35 27.51
C ALA A 48 5.00 33.43 27.76
N ARG A 49 3.70 33.07 27.71
CA ARG A 49 2.60 33.99 28.04
C ARG A 49 2.61 34.43 29.51
N VAL A 50 2.85 33.51 30.43
CA VAL A 50 2.95 33.83 31.87
C VAL A 50 4.16 34.72 32.16
N LEU A 51 5.30 34.43 31.52
CA LEU A 51 6.56 35.15 31.75
C LEU A 51 6.75 36.40 30.87
N ARG A 52 5.77 36.76 30.03
CA ARG A 52 5.84 37.85 29.04
C ARG A 52 7.09 37.79 28.15
N ARG A 53 7.46 36.58 27.74
CA ARG A 53 8.54 36.32 26.77
C ARG A 53 7.98 36.20 25.35
N ASP A 54 8.87 36.34 24.37
CA ASP A 54 8.54 36.07 22.98
C ASP A 54 8.07 34.62 22.78
N LEU A 55 7.08 34.45 21.90
CA LEU A 55 6.48 33.16 21.60
C LEU A 55 7.37 32.35 20.66
N PRO A 56 7.58 31.05 20.92
CA PRO A 56 8.24 30.17 19.95
C PRO A 56 7.42 30.13 18.66
N THR A 57 8.08 30.44 17.54
CA THR A 57 7.45 30.66 16.23
C THR A 57 7.52 29.41 15.34
N ASP A 58 8.53 28.59 15.57
CA ASP A 58 8.81 27.34 14.90
C ASP A 58 7.83 26.24 15.32
N ALA A 59 7.29 25.53 14.33
CA ALA A 59 6.26 24.51 14.51
C ALA A 59 6.55 23.27 13.67
N PRO A 60 7.65 22.53 13.97
CA PRO A 60 8.08 21.36 13.18
C PRO A 60 7.02 20.25 13.16
N TYR A 61 6.22 20.13 14.23
CA TYR A 61 5.10 19.19 14.35
C TYR A 61 4.08 19.31 13.20
N LYS A 62 3.88 20.52 12.63
CA LYS A 62 2.94 20.73 11.51
C LYS A 62 3.38 19.99 10.25
N LEU A 63 4.68 19.96 9.97
CA LEU A 63 5.23 19.24 8.82
C LEU A 63 5.09 17.73 9.03
N LYS A 64 5.42 17.25 10.24
CA LYS A 64 5.28 15.84 10.60
C LYS A 64 3.82 15.37 10.51
N PHE A 65 2.87 16.20 10.92
CA PHE A 65 1.44 15.91 10.77
C PHE A 65 1.04 15.76 9.29
N LYS A 66 1.52 16.64 8.40
CA LYS A 66 1.29 16.51 6.95
C LYS A 66 1.90 15.23 6.37
N ILE A 67 3.11 14.87 6.81
CA ILE A 67 3.77 13.62 6.39
C ILE A 67 2.98 12.40 6.84
N SER A 68 2.53 12.36 8.10
CA SER A 68 1.68 11.28 8.61
C SER A 68 0.38 11.16 7.82
N LEU A 69 -0.27 12.28 7.50
CA LEU A 69 -1.47 12.28 6.67
C LEU A 69 -1.20 11.73 5.26
N ALA A 70 -0.06 12.05 4.66
CA ALA A 70 0.32 11.50 3.36
C ALA A 70 0.50 9.97 3.41
N PHE A 71 1.09 9.43 4.48
CA PHE A 71 1.19 7.98 4.68
C PHE A 71 -0.18 7.32 4.90
N LEU A 72 -1.11 7.97 5.59
CA LEU A 72 -2.48 7.46 5.73
C LEU A 72 -3.22 7.42 4.39
N ILE A 73 -3.06 8.45 3.56
CA ILE A 73 -3.63 8.47 2.21
C ILE A 73 -3.03 7.32 1.38
N LEU A 74 -1.71 7.14 1.42
CA LEU A 74 -1.05 6.03 0.74
C LEU A 74 -1.59 4.67 1.22
N TRP A 75 -1.81 4.51 2.52
CA TRP A 75 -2.40 3.29 3.07
C TRP A 75 -3.82 3.00 2.55
N ILE A 76 -4.63 4.04 2.33
CA ILE A 76 -5.99 3.90 1.77
C ILE A 76 -5.92 3.54 0.28
N VAL A 77 -5.03 4.18 -0.48
CA VAL A 77 -4.92 4.02 -1.94
C VAL A 77 -4.34 2.67 -2.34
N VAL A 78 -3.37 2.15 -1.57
CA VAL A 78 -2.76 0.85 -1.90
C VAL A 78 -3.80 -0.26 -1.71
N PRO A 79 -4.08 -1.10 -2.73
CA PRO A 79 -5.04 -2.20 -2.61
C PRO A 79 -4.52 -3.33 -1.71
N SER A 80 -5.41 -4.14 -1.14
CA SER A 80 -5.00 -5.34 -0.40
C SER A 80 -4.57 -6.45 -1.33
N THR A 81 -3.82 -7.43 -0.83
CA THR A 81 -3.40 -8.62 -1.57
C THR A 81 -4.59 -9.35 -2.22
N ASP A 82 -5.70 -9.50 -1.50
CA ASP A 82 -6.94 -10.10 -2.03
C ASP A 82 -7.52 -9.27 -3.19
N THR A 83 -7.52 -7.95 -3.09
CA THR A 83 -7.96 -7.07 -4.18
C THR A 83 -7.05 -7.21 -5.40
N VAL A 84 -5.73 -7.27 -5.21
CA VAL A 84 -4.77 -7.49 -6.31
C VAL A 84 -4.99 -8.85 -6.96
N TYR A 85 -5.19 -9.92 -6.18
CA TYR A 85 -5.49 -11.26 -6.72
C TYR A 85 -6.81 -11.29 -7.50
N LYS A 86 -7.85 -10.59 -7.03
CA LYS A 86 -9.12 -10.46 -7.77
C LYS A 86 -8.94 -9.72 -9.09
N MET A 87 -8.13 -8.67 -9.12
CA MET A 87 -7.81 -7.94 -10.36
C MET A 87 -7.04 -8.82 -11.35
N ILE A 88 -6.07 -9.60 -10.86
CA ILE A 88 -5.33 -10.57 -11.67
C ILE A 88 -6.29 -11.61 -12.24
N ALA A 89 -7.09 -12.27 -11.39
CA ALA A 89 -8.05 -13.29 -11.82
C ALA A 89 -9.04 -12.73 -12.86
N ALA A 90 -9.58 -11.52 -12.67
CA ALA A 90 -10.48 -10.89 -13.63
C ALA A 90 -9.83 -10.65 -15.00
N HIS A 91 -8.52 -10.37 -15.04
CA HIS A 91 -7.77 -10.17 -16.28
C HIS A 91 -7.49 -11.47 -17.04
N TYR A 92 -7.38 -12.60 -16.33
CA TYR A 92 -7.15 -13.92 -16.97
C TYR A 92 -8.45 -14.70 -17.23
N ILE A 93 -9.56 -14.33 -16.62
CA ILE A 93 -10.88 -14.97 -16.82
C ILE A 93 -11.71 -14.22 -17.89
N THR A 94 -11.19 -13.13 -18.45
CA THR A 94 -11.84 -12.40 -19.55
C THR A 94 -11.97 -13.30 -20.80
N PRO A 95 -13.03 -13.17 -21.63
CA PRO A 95 -13.36 -14.13 -22.69
C PRO A 95 -12.20 -14.45 -23.64
N ASP A 96 -11.37 -13.45 -23.96
CA ASP A 96 -10.19 -13.61 -24.84
C ASP A 96 -9.13 -14.58 -24.27
N ALA A 97 -8.99 -14.65 -22.94
CA ALA A 97 -8.09 -15.58 -22.27
C ALA A 97 -8.70 -16.98 -22.13
N VAL A 98 -10.02 -17.07 -21.97
CA VAL A 98 -10.78 -18.34 -21.95
C VAL A 98 -10.76 -19.01 -23.33
N ASP A 99 -10.91 -18.24 -24.42
CA ASP A 99 -10.79 -18.76 -25.79
C ASP A 99 -9.38 -19.30 -26.08
N ASN A 100 -8.34 -18.57 -25.66
CA ASN A 100 -6.95 -19.06 -25.77
C ASN A 100 -6.67 -20.31 -24.94
N LEU A 101 -7.22 -20.42 -23.73
CA LEU A 101 -7.14 -21.64 -22.91
C LEU A 101 -7.85 -22.82 -23.58
N GLY A 102 -9.01 -22.58 -24.22
CA GLY A 102 -9.73 -23.58 -25.01
C GLY A 102 -8.88 -24.16 -26.15
N HIS A 103 -8.16 -23.30 -26.87
CA HIS A 103 -7.26 -23.72 -27.95
C HIS A 103 -6.04 -24.52 -27.42
N VAL A 104 -5.44 -24.11 -26.30
CA VAL A 104 -4.31 -24.84 -25.70
C VAL A 104 -4.77 -26.22 -25.19
N PHE A 105 -5.93 -26.30 -24.55
CA PHE A 105 -6.48 -27.55 -24.03
C PHE A 105 -6.82 -28.54 -25.16
N GLN A 106 -7.42 -28.05 -26.25
CA GLN A 106 -7.65 -28.83 -27.47
C GLN A 106 -6.34 -29.36 -28.08
N SER A 107 -5.30 -28.53 -28.10
CA SER A 107 -3.97 -28.89 -28.62
C SER A 107 -3.32 -30.01 -27.80
N ILE A 108 -3.42 -29.93 -26.47
CA ILE A 108 -2.91 -30.96 -25.56
C ILE A 108 -3.69 -32.27 -25.72
N LEU A 109 -5.01 -32.22 -25.79
CA LEU A 109 -5.85 -33.41 -26.02
C LEU A 109 -5.53 -34.09 -27.35
N LYS A 110 -5.25 -33.31 -28.39
CA LYS A 110 -4.87 -33.82 -29.70
C LYS A 110 -3.50 -34.49 -29.67
N ALA A 111 -2.51 -33.87 -29.04
CA ALA A 111 -1.17 -34.45 -28.85
C ALA A 111 -1.21 -35.76 -28.03
N ILE A 112 -2.04 -35.84 -26.98
CA ILE A 112 -2.21 -37.06 -26.19
C ILE A 112 -2.86 -38.19 -27.02
N LYS A 113 -3.80 -37.85 -27.90
CA LYS A 113 -4.45 -38.82 -28.80
C LYS A 113 -3.56 -39.32 -29.94
N GLU A 114 -2.61 -38.51 -30.41
CA GLU A 114 -1.66 -38.91 -31.47
C GLU A 114 -0.50 -39.76 -30.95
N VAL A 115 -0.17 -39.68 -29.66
CA VAL A 115 0.89 -40.48 -29.02
C VAL A 115 0.38 -41.87 -28.57
N ARG A 116 -0.93 -42.10 -28.60
CA ARG A 116 -1.55 -43.40 -28.29
C ARG A 116 -1.98 -44.14 -29.55
#